data_AF-W8F0N1-F1
#
_entry.id   AF-W8F0N1-F1
#
_cell.length_a   1.000
_cell.length_b   1.000
_cell.length_c   1.000
_cell.angle_alpha   90.00
_cell.angle_beta   90.00
_cell.angle_gamma   90.00
#
_symmetry.space_group_name_H-M   'P 1'
#
loop_
_entity.id
_entity.type
_entity.pdbx_description
1 polymer ?
#
loop_
_entity_poly.entity_id
_entity_poly.type
_entity_poly.pdbx_seq_one_letter_code
_entity_poly.pdbx_strand_id
1 'polypeptide(L)'
;MTTAQFAYTHFSRGSTLLLMRQHGLYVSQRNRRGVAWLETEIPYEELLPVELEYHEPAPLHLPPAGTWVAVWIVVQGLSRLLKSEPGLSTELWVACIGFLAGLAGVLLTRRYWGRTVTISTNRIRVTLPNRRGRRDALETFMEALRLRAHAYLRDEYAQVNPLGPIELQLHRLNWLHHLNVLSEQELRTLSTRLTGRLSLDSIKLMGQDLETPYVN
;
A
#
# COMPACT_ATOMS: atom_id res chain seq x y z
N MET A 1 26.76 7.07 -0.65
CA MET A 1 25.59 6.18 -0.71
C MET A 1 24.40 7.01 -1.15
N THR A 2 23.79 6.69 -2.29
CA THR A 2 22.55 7.35 -2.76
C THR A 2 21.39 6.82 -1.93
N THR A 3 20.78 7.67 -1.11
CA THR A 3 19.56 7.31 -0.37
C THR A 3 18.40 7.20 -1.37
N ALA A 4 17.71 6.06 -1.41
CA ALA A 4 16.55 5.95 -2.28
C ALA A 4 15.48 6.94 -1.79
N GLN A 5 14.94 7.69 -2.75
CA GLN A 5 13.94 8.71 -2.51
C GLN A 5 12.83 8.56 -3.54
N PHE A 6 11.60 8.79 -3.12
CA PHE A 6 10.44 8.81 -3.99
C PHE A 6 9.68 10.12 -3.78
N ALA A 7 9.54 10.89 -4.85
CA ALA A 7 8.84 12.17 -4.82
C ALA A 7 7.66 12.16 -5.79
N TYR A 8 6.51 12.61 -5.29
CA TYR A 8 5.30 12.76 -6.05
C TYR A 8 4.79 14.20 -5.95
N THR A 9 4.41 14.78 -7.09
CA THR A 9 3.82 16.12 -7.16
C THR A 9 2.46 16.03 -7.84
N HIS A 10 1.44 16.53 -7.13
CA HIS A 10 0.09 16.68 -7.62
C HIS A 10 -0.25 18.16 -7.73
N PHE A 11 -0.65 18.59 -8.93
CA PHE A 11 -1.10 19.97 -9.13
C PHE A 11 -2.21 20.37 -8.16
N SER A 12 -3.11 19.42 -7.85
CA SER A 12 -4.31 19.71 -7.05
C SER A 12 -4.24 19.26 -5.58
N ARG A 13 -3.23 18.48 -5.18
CA ARG A 13 -3.14 17.92 -3.81
C ARG A 13 -1.83 18.26 -3.11
N GLY A 14 -0.90 18.92 -3.81
CA GLY A 14 0.43 19.22 -3.30
C GLY A 14 1.42 18.08 -3.56
N SER A 15 2.46 17.96 -2.76
CA SER A 15 3.55 17.01 -2.99
C SER A 15 3.74 16.05 -1.82
N THR A 16 4.05 14.80 -2.11
CA THR A 16 4.45 13.78 -1.14
C THR A 16 5.88 13.36 -1.43
N LEU A 17 6.73 13.38 -0.42
CA LEU A 17 8.13 12.96 -0.48
C LEU A 17 8.35 11.86 0.56
N LEU A 18 8.89 10.75 0.10
CA LEU A 18 9.29 9.60 0.90
C LEU A 18 10.80 9.47 0.75
N LEU A 19 11.52 9.50 1.87
CA LEU A 19 12.98 9.46 1.87
C LEU A 19 13.45 8.46 2.92
N MET A 20 14.28 7.51 2.51
CA MET A 20 14.89 6.55 3.43
C MET A 20 16.09 7.22 4.13
N ARG A 21 16.02 7.30 5.46
CA ARG A 21 17.09 7.81 6.31
C ARG A 21 17.84 6.66 6.96
N GLN A 22 18.74 6.97 7.89
CA GLN A 22 19.53 5.95 8.59
C GLN A 22 18.69 5.14 9.58
N HIS A 23 17.73 5.78 10.26
CA HIS A 23 16.96 5.19 11.37
C HIS A 23 15.46 5.03 11.04
N GLY A 24 15.02 5.46 9.86
CA GLY A 24 13.61 5.40 9.52
C GLY A 24 13.26 5.89 8.13
N LEU A 25 11.96 5.89 7.85
CA LEU A 25 11.35 6.49 6.67
C LEU A 25 10.85 7.90 7.00
N TYR A 26 11.44 8.89 6.36
CA TYR A 26 10.93 10.26 6.42
C TYR A 26 9.81 10.44 5.40
N VAL A 27 8.64 10.86 5.90
CA VAL A 27 7.45 11.15 5.11
C VAL A 27 7.15 12.63 5.25
N SER A 28 7.23 13.36 4.14
CA SER A 28 6.80 14.77 4.05
C SER A 28 5.65 14.89 3.06
N GLN A 29 4.53 15.43 3.50
CA GLN A 29 3.45 15.85 2.64
C GLN A 29 3.26 17.36 2.77
N ARG A 30 3.18 18.03 1.63
CA ARG A 30 3.04 19.47 1.51
C ARG A 30 1.81 19.78 0.68
N ASN A 31 1.06 20.80 1.06
CA ASN A 31 -0.10 21.26 0.31
C ASN A 31 0.36 22.04 -0.96
N ARG A 32 -0.57 22.45 -1.84
CA ARG A 32 -0.27 23.24 -3.06
C ARG A 32 0.50 24.53 -2.79
N ARG A 33 0.35 25.11 -1.59
CA ARG A 33 1.05 26.32 -1.15
C ARG A 33 2.49 26.06 -0.68
N GLY A 34 2.97 24.82 -0.75
CA GLY A 34 4.30 24.43 -0.26
C GLY A 34 4.40 24.26 1.26
N VAL A 35 3.34 24.57 2.00
CA VAL A 35 3.30 24.38 3.46
C VAL A 35 3.21 22.89 3.78
N ALA A 36 4.13 22.42 4.62
CA ALA A 36 4.13 21.08 5.16
C ALA A 36 2.95 20.88 6.12
N TRP A 37 2.16 19.84 5.87
CA TRP A 37 1.02 19.48 6.73
C TRP A 37 1.25 18.15 7.46
N LEU A 38 2.15 17.30 6.95
CA LEU A 38 2.62 16.10 7.61
C LEU A 38 4.12 15.98 7.37
N GLU A 39 4.91 16.07 8.42
CA GLU A 39 6.35 15.77 8.40
C GLU A 39 6.64 14.87 9.60
N THR A 40 6.90 13.60 9.31
CA THR A 40 7.15 12.60 10.35
C THR A 40 8.22 11.62 9.90
N GLU A 41 9.04 11.18 10.84
CA GLU A 41 10.04 10.15 10.63
C GLU A 41 9.57 8.89 11.33
N ILE A 42 9.34 7.83 10.55
CA ILE A 42 8.82 6.56 11.06
C ILE A 42 10.00 5.61 11.25
N PRO A 43 10.26 5.14 12.48
CA PRO A 43 11.34 4.20 12.75
C PRO A 43 11.10 2.86 12.05
N TYR A 44 12.16 2.15 11.67
CA TYR A 44 12.06 0.88 10.93
C TYR A 44 11.29 -0.21 11.67
N GLU A 45 11.31 -0.15 12.99
CA GLU A 45 10.60 -0.96 13.96
C GLU A 45 9.07 -0.87 13.81
N GLU A 46 8.56 0.28 13.35
CA GLU A 46 7.14 0.55 13.20
C GLU A 46 6.65 0.49 11.74
N LEU A 47 7.55 0.29 10.79
CA LEU A 47 7.19 0.27 9.36
C LEU A 47 6.56 -1.04 8.93
N LEU A 48 6.99 -2.17 9.50
CA LEU A 48 6.50 -3.50 9.10
C LEU A 48 5.13 -3.83 9.72
N PRO A 49 4.24 -4.52 8.98
CA PRO A 49 4.37 -4.90 7.58
C PRO A 49 4.20 -3.71 6.64
N VAL A 50 5.02 -3.67 5.60
CA VAL A 50 4.91 -2.67 4.53
C VAL A 50 4.11 -3.30 3.39
N GLU A 51 2.89 -2.80 3.18
CA GLU A 51 1.98 -3.29 2.17
C GLU A 51 1.67 -2.20 1.13
N LEU A 52 1.46 -2.66 -0.11
CA LEU A 52 1.11 -1.80 -1.21
C LEU A 52 -0.20 -2.28 -1.82
N GLU A 53 -1.25 -1.50 -1.58
CA GLU A 53 -2.59 -1.82 -2.03
C GLU A 53 -2.98 -0.97 -3.24
N TYR A 54 -3.39 -1.65 -4.30
CA TYR A 54 -3.86 -1.00 -5.52
C TYR A 54 -5.38 -0.88 -5.48
N HIS A 55 -5.87 0.35 -5.53
CA HIS A 55 -7.31 0.63 -5.61
C HIS A 55 -7.71 1.06 -7.01
N GLU A 56 -8.61 0.29 -7.60
CA GLU A 56 -9.30 0.61 -8.84
C GLU A 56 -10.66 1.26 -8.55
N PRO A 57 -11.10 2.22 -9.37
CA PRO A 57 -12.38 2.88 -9.13
C PRO A 57 -13.55 1.89 -9.31
N ALA A 58 -14.40 1.77 -8.27
CA ALA A 58 -15.58 0.89 -8.23
C ALA A 58 -16.52 1.06 -9.44
N PRO A 59 -17.12 0.00 -10.01
CA PRO A 59 -17.87 0.01 -11.28
C PRO A 59 -18.90 1.15 -11.35
N LEU A 60 -19.08 1.73 -12.54
CA LEU A 60 -19.90 2.93 -12.73
C LEU A 60 -21.36 2.63 -12.44
N HIS A 61 -21.82 3.02 -11.26
CA HIS A 61 -23.24 3.07 -10.96
C HIS A 61 -23.75 4.37 -11.55
N LEU A 62 -24.45 4.29 -12.68
CA LEU A 62 -25.10 5.44 -13.26
C LEU A 62 -26.07 5.99 -12.20
N PRO A 63 -25.92 7.26 -11.77
CA PRO A 63 -26.90 7.84 -10.87
C PRO A 63 -28.27 7.77 -11.55
N PRO A 64 -29.37 7.63 -10.78
CA PRO A 64 -30.71 7.48 -11.35
C PRO A 64 -31.06 8.63 -12.31
N ALA A 65 -30.54 9.85 -12.08
CA ALA A 65 -30.70 10.95 -13.03
C ALA A 65 -30.05 10.67 -14.41
N GLY A 66 -28.89 10.03 -14.45
CA GLY A 66 -28.19 9.69 -15.70
C GLY A 66 -28.91 8.61 -16.51
N THR A 67 -29.51 7.62 -15.84
CA THR A 67 -30.35 6.62 -16.51
C THR A 67 -31.62 7.26 -17.05
N TRP A 68 -32.25 8.19 -16.31
CA TRP A 68 -33.42 8.94 -16.80
C TRP A 68 -33.13 9.78 -18.04
N VAL A 69 -31.98 10.45 -18.09
CA VAL A 69 -31.56 11.21 -19.29
C VAL A 69 -31.33 10.25 -20.47
N ALA A 70 -30.67 9.12 -20.26
CA ALA A 70 -30.47 8.12 -21.30
C ALA A 70 -31.80 7.55 -21.83
N VAL A 71 -32.72 7.21 -20.92
CA VAL A 71 -34.08 6.75 -21.27
C VAL A 71 -34.84 7.83 -22.03
N TRP A 72 -34.77 9.10 -21.61
CA TRP A 72 -35.42 10.21 -22.29
C TRP A 72 -34.89 10.40 -23.72
N ILE A 73 -33.56 10.32 -23.93
CA ILE A 73 -32.95 10.37 -25.26
C ILE A 73 -33.41 9.20 -26.13
N VAL A 74 -33.45 7.98 -25.58
CA VAL A 74 -33.92 6.78 -26.31
C VAL A 74 -35.39 6.88 -26.68
N VAL A 75 -36.25 7.32 -25.75
CA VAL A 75 -37.69 7.50 -25.99
C VAL A 75 -37.93 8.59 -27.05
N GLN A 76 -37.22 9.71 -26.99
CA GLN A 76 -37.31 10.76 -28.00
C GLN A 76 -36.85 10.27 -29.37
N GLY A 77 -35.70 9.57 -29.45
CA GLY A 77 -35.20 8.98 -30.69
C GLY A 77 -36.18 7.97 -31.30
N LEU A 78 -36.71 7.07 -30.48
CA LEU A 78 -37.65 6.04 -30.92
C LEU A 78 -38.99 6.65 -31.39
N SER A 79 -39.50 7.64 -30.65
CA SER A 79 -40.75 8.32 -31.00
C SER A 79 -40.70 9.03 -32.35
N ARG A 80 -39.52 9.53 -32.74
CA ARG A 80 -39.31 10.18 -34.04
C ARG A 80 -39.08 9.19 -35.17
N LEU A 81 -38.40 8.08 -34.89
CA LEU A 81 -38.22 6.97 -35.83
C LEU A 81 -39.57 6.35 -36.22
N LEU A 82 -40.50 6.26 -35.26
CA LEU A 82 -41.89 5.83 -35.48
C LEU A 82 -42.75 6.86 -36.24
N LYS A 83 -42.39 8.15 -36.21
CA LYS A 83 -43.14 9.24 -36.87
C LYS A 83 -42.64 9.58 -38.28
N SER A 84 -41.59 8.92 -38.78
CA SER A 84 -41.08 9.07 -40.15
C SER A 84 -40.80 10.53 -40.56
N GLU A 85 -40.39 11.39 -39.63
CA GLU A 85 -40.02 12.77 -39.97
C GLU A 85 -38.57 12.81 -40.52
N PRO A 86 -38.35 13.38 -41.72
CA PRO A 86 -37.04 13.45 -42.34
C PRO A 86 -36.24 14.61 -41.74
N GLY A 87 -35.44 14.31 -40.71
CA GLY A 87 -34.42 15.24 -40.21
C GLY A 87 -34.24 15.19 -38.70
N LEU A 88 -32.99 15.00 -38.26
CA LEU A 88 -32.64 15.20 -36.85
C LEU A 88 -32.64 16.70 -36.56
N SER A 89 -33.59 17.16 -35.74
CA SER A 89 -33.60 18.54 -35.23
C SER A 89 -32.24 18.87 -34.63
N THR A 90 -31.74 20.08 -34.91
CA THR A 90 -30.48 20.60 -34.36
C THR A 90 -30.42 20.48 -32.83
N GLU A 91 -31.57 20.60 -32.15
CA GLU A 91 -31.70 20.42 -30.69
C GLU A 91 -31.31 19.00 -30.23
N LEU A 92 -31.70 17.97 -30.99
CA LEU A 92 -31.43 16.57 -30.66
C LEU A 92 -29.95 16.23 -30.87
N TRP A 93 -29.33 16.81 -31.91
CA TRP A 93 -27.89 16.72 -32.14
C TRP A 93 -27.10 17.37 -31.01
N VAL A 94 -27.48 18.57 -30.58
CA VAL A 94 -26.85 19.26 -29.45
C VAL A 94 -27.01 18.47 -28.16
N ALA A 95 -28.20 17.90 -27.91
CA ALA A 95 -28.45 17.04 -26.74
C ALA A 95 -27.59 15.77 -26.76
N CYS A 96 -27.48 15.07 -27.91
CA CYS A 96 -26.64 13.89 -28.06
C CYS A 96 -25.16 14.20 -27.86
N ILE A 97 -24.65 15.28 -28.47
CA ILE A 97 -23.25 15.70 -28.33
C ILE A 97 -22.97 16.11 -26.88
N GLY A 98 -23.86 16.87 -26.25
CA GLY A 98 -23.73 17.27 -24.85
C GLY A 98 -23.70 16.07 -23.91
N PHE A 99 -24.57 15.08 -24.13
CA PHE A 99 -24.59 13.85 -23.34
C PHE A 99 -23.32 13.02 -23.54
N LEU A 100 -22.88 12.82 -24.79
CA LEU A 100 -21.65 12.09 -25.09
C LEU A 100 -20.42 12.80 -24.52
N ALA A 101 -20.33 14.13 -24.63
CA ALA A 101 -19.24 14.92 -24.07
C ALA A 101 -19.24 14.85 -22.54
N GLY A 102 -20.40 14.94 -21.89
CA GLY A 102 -20.54 14.76 -20.45
C GLY A 102 -20.10 13.37 -19.99
N LEU A 103 -20.57 12.32 -20.68
CA LEU A 103 -20.20 10.94 -20.40
C LEU A 103 -18.70 10.70 -20.59
N ALA A 104 -18.13 11.20 -21.69
CA ALA A 104 -16.69 11.12 -21.97
C ALA A 104 -15.89 11.87 -20.90
N GLY A 105 -16.34 13.04 -20.46
CA GLY A 105 -15.72 13.83 -19.38
C GLY A 105 -15.70 13.06 -18.06
N VAL A 106 -16.80 12.41 -17.68
CA VAL A 106 -16.88 11.57 -16.49
C VAL A 106 -15.94 10.37 -16.59
N LEU A 107 -15.93 9.67 -17.73
CA LEU A 107 -15.06 8.51 -17.97
C LEU A 107 -13.58 8.89 -17.93
N LEU A 108 -13.19 10.01 -18.55
CA LEU A 108 -11.83 10.53 -18.53
C LEU A 108 -11.41 10.93 -17.11
N THR A 109 -12.24 11.72 -16.42
CA THR A 109 -11.95 12.16 -15.05
C THR A 109 -11.73 10.95 -14.14
N ARG A 110 -12.59 9.93 -14.25
CA ARG A 110 -12.45 8.70 -13.48
C ARG A 110 -11.23 7.88 -13.87
N ARG A 111 -10.91 7.77 -15.16
CA ARG A 111 -9.73 7.02 -15.64
C ARG A 111 -8.43 7.64 -15.13
N TYR A 112 -8.34 8.96 -15.09
CA TYR A 112 -7.14 9.68 -14.67
C TYR A 112 -7.06 9.90 -13.16
N TRP A 113 -8.18 10.13 -12.46
CA TRP A 113 -8.18 10.49 -11.03
C TRP A 113 -8.66 9.38 -10.09
N GLY A 114 -9.32 8.34 -10.62
CA GLY A 114 -9.91 7.27 -9.80
C GLY A 114 -8.94 6.17 -9.37
N ARG A 115 -7.73 6.11 -9.95
CA ARG A 115 -6.74 5.08 -9.61
C ARG A 115 -5.84 5.59 -8.50
N THR A 116 -5.80 4.88 -7.38
CA THR A 116 -4.96 5.22 -6.23
C THR A 116 -4.14 4.01 -5.80
N VAL A 117 -3.00 4.28 -5.19
CA VAL A 117 -2.12 3.31 -4.52
C VAL A 117 -2.07 3.75 -3.07
N THR A 118 -2.35 2.83 -2.17
CA THR A 118 -2.25 3.07 -0.75
C THR A 118 -1.03 2.33 -0.24
N ILE A 119 -0.09 3.05 0.34
CA ILE A 119 0.99 2.47 1.12
C ILE A 119 0.46 2.34 2.54
N SER A 120 0.27 1.12 3.00
CA SER A 120 -0.07 0.81 4.38
C SER A 120 1.17 0.35 5.14
N THR A 121 1.38 0.98 6.29
CA THR A 121 2.30 0.55 7.34
C THR A 121 1.49 0.40 8.63
N ASN A 122 2.07 -0.16 9.69
CA ASN A 122 1.40 -0.31 10.97
C ASN A 122 0.89 1.04 11.54
N ARG A 123 1.63 2.13 11.29
CA ARG A 123 1.30 3.47 11.82
C ARG A 123 0.60 4.38 10.83
N ILE A 124 0.96 4.29 9.56
CA ILE A 124 0.64 5.33 8.59
C ILE A 124 0.10 4.72 7.30
N ARG A 125 -0.95 5.37 6.79
CA ARG A 125 -1.57 5.07 5.50
C ARG A 125 -1.40 6.26 4.56
N VAL A 126 -0.53 6.13 3.56
CA VAL A 126 -0.29 7.18 2.56
C VAL A 126 -0.97 6.80 1.26
N THR A 127 -1.93 7.61 0.82
CA THR A 127 -2.58 7.42 -0.48
C THR A 127 -1.91 8.28 -1.54
N LEU A 128 -1.49 7.65 -2.62
CA LEU A 128 -0.85 8.25 -3.78
C LEU A 128 -1.71 7.96 -5.02
N PRO A 129 -1.78 8.87 -5.99
CA PRO A 129 -2.42 8.55 -7.27
C PRO A 129 -1.57 7.56 -8.07
N ASN A 130 -2.24 6.59 -8.67
CA ASN A 130 -1.59 5.49 -9.37
C ASN A 130 -1.32 5.85 -10.84
N ARG A 131 -0.09 6.25 -11.16
CA ARG A 131 0.35 6.50 -12.55
C ARG A 131 1.18 5.33 -13.06
N ARG A 132 0.80 4.76 -14.20
CA ARG A 132 1.49 3.61 -14.82
C ARG A 132 3.00 3.82 -14.96
N GLY A 133 3.46 4.97 -15.46
CA GLY A 133 4.89 5.25 -15.64
C GLY A 133 5.70 5.52 -14.36
N ARG A 134 5.09 5.44 -13.17
CA ARG A 134 5.80 5.55 -11.88
C ARG A 134 5.58 4.33 -10.98
N ARG A 135 4.87 3.31 -11.46
CA ARG A 135 4.63 2.08 -10.68
C ARG A 135 5.94 1.38 -10.38
N ASP A 136 6.75 1.15 -11.40
CA ASP A 136 8.03 0.46 -11.28
C ASP A 136 8.95 1.18 -10.29
N ALA A 137 9.05 2.51 -10.38
CA ALA A 137 9.85 3.31 -9.45
C ALA A 137 9.33 3.26 -8.00
N LEU A 138 8.00 3.19 -7.82
CA LEU A 138 7.40 3.02 -6.51
C LEU A 138 7.67 1.61 -5.98
N GLU A 139 7.47 0.57 -6.78
CA GLU A 139 7.73 -0.82 -6.41
C GLU A 139 9.20 -1.03 -6.03
N THR A 140 10.15 -0.54 -6.84
CA THR A 140 11.58 -0.57 -6.52
C THR A 140 11.89 0.19 -5.21
N PHE A 141 11.24 1.32 -4.96
CA PHE A 141 11.39 2.05 -3.71
C PHE A 141 10.86 1.24 -2.51
N MET A 142 9.69 0.62 -2.65
CA MET A 142 9.07 -0.20 -1.60
C MET A 142 9.90 -1.46 -1.30
N GLU A 143 10.46 -2.09 -2.33
CA GLU A 143 11.38 -3.22 -2.17
C GLU A 143 12.66 -2.80 -1.46
N ALA A 144 13.27 -1.69 -1.88
CA ALA A 144 14.45 -1.12 -1.21
C ALA A 144 14.17 -0.75 0.25
N LEU A 145 12.98 -0.21 0.54
CA LEU A 145 12.53 0.11 1.89
C LEU A 145 12.41 -1.15 2.74
N ARG A 146 11.78 -2.21 2.21
CA ARG A 146 11.62 -3.49 2.90
C ARG A 146 12.97 -4.12 3.19
N LEU A 147 13.86 -4.19 2.20
CA LEU A 147 15.21 -4.72 2.37
C LEU A 147 16.01 -3.93 3.41
N ARG A 148 15.92 -2.59 3.38
CA ARG A 148 16.60 -1.73 4.35
C ARG A 148 16.04 -1.92 5.77
N ALA A 149 14.72 -1.99 5.92
CA ALA A 149 14.07 -2.25 7.21
C ALA A 149 14.48 -3.61 7.78
N HIS A 150 14.45 -4.66 6.96
CA HIS A 150 14.89 -6.00 7.37
C HIS A 150 16.36 -6.01 7.77
N ALA A 151 17.24 -5.37 6.98
CA ALA A 151 18.67 -5.30 7.28
C ALA A 151 18.94 -4.56 8.60
N TYR A 152 18.27 -3.43 8.82
CA TYR A 152 18.37 -2.68 10.07
C TYR A 152 17.89 -3.50 11.27
N LEU A 153 16.71 -4.12 11.18
CA LEU A 153 16.16 -4.95 12.26
C LEU A 153 17.04 -6.16 12.58
N ARG A 154 17.65 -6.76 11.55
CA ARG A 154 18.59 -7.86 11.73
C ARG A 154 19.88 -7.42 12.39
N ASP A 155 20.42 -6.27 11.99
CA ASP A 155 21.66 -5.73 12.57
C ASP A 155 21.47 -5.33 14.04
N GLU A 156 20.34 -4.71 14.37
CA GLU A 156 20.08 -4.20 15.73
C GLU A 156 19.57 -5.30 16.69
N TYR A 157 18.64 -6.15 16.24
CA TYR A 157 17.90 -7.06 17.13
C TYR A 157 18.26 -8.54 17.00
N ALA A 158 18.94 -8.96 15.93
CA ALA A 158 19.34 -10.37 15.78
C ALA A 158 20.71 -10.68 16.40
N GLN A 159 21.40 -9.68 16.96
CA GLN A 159 22.64 -9.88 17.70
C GLN A 159 22.37 -10.63 19.01
N VAL A 160 23.09 -11.74 19.18
CA VAL A 160 23.01 -12.60 20.37
C VAL A 160 24.10 -12.21 21.35
N ASN A 161 23.71 -11.85 22.57
CA ASN A 161 24.65 -11.58 23.66
C ASN A 161 24.57 -12.71 24.70
N PRO A 162 25.62 -13.53 24.86
CA PRO A 162 25.62 -14.65 25.81
C PRO A 162 25.52 -14.22 27.27
N LEU A 163 25.82 -12.96 27.59
CA LEU A 163 25.75 -12.40 28.95
C LEU A 163 24.40 -11.73 29.25
N GLY A 164 23.53 -11.60 28.24
CA GLY A 164 22.22 -10.98 28.38
C GLY A 164 21.15 -11.95 28.88
N PRO A 165 20.01 -11.44 29.37
CA PRO A 165 18.87 -12.28 29.73
C PRO A 165 18.36 -13.06 28.50
N ILE A 166 18.35 -14.40 28.60
CA ILE A 166 18.01 -15.30 27.49
C ILE A 166 16.56 -15.12 27.04
N GLU A 167 15.63 -14.99 27.98
CA GLU A 167 14.19 -14.85 27.71
C GLU A 167 13.87 -13.63 26.83
N LEU A 168 14.50 -12.49 27.12
CA LEU A 168 14.33 -11.26 26.34
C LEU A 168 14.85 -11.44 24.90
N GLN A 169 15.96 -12.15 24.74
CA GLN A 169 16.54 -12.41 23.43
C GLN A 169 15.68 -13.37 22.60
N LEU A 170 15.13 -14.41 23.22
CA LEU A 170 14.17 -15.30 22.57
C LEU A 170 12.90 -14.54 22.14
N HIS A 171 12.38 -13.66 22.98
CA HIS A 171 11.23 -12.83 22.62
C HIS A 171 11.53 -11.93 21.41
N ARG A 172 12.72 -11.30 21.35
CA ARG A 172 13.15 -10.51 20.20
C ARG A 172 13.26 -11.33 18.92
N LEU A 173 13.84 -12.53 18.98
CA LEU A 173 13.93 -13.42 17.82
C LEU A 173 12.56 -13.85 17.31
N ASN A 174 11.63 -14.19 18.23
CA ASN A 174 10.25 -14.50 17.88
C ASN A 174 9.53 -13.31 17.26
N TRP A 175 9.74 -12.10 17.79
CA TRP A 175 9.19 -10.87 17.21
C TRP A 175 9.72 -10.62 15.79
N LEU A 176 11.03 -10.77 15.55
CA LEU A 176 11.63 -10.66 14.22
C LEU A 176 11.07 -11.70 13.24
N HIS A 177 10.82 -12.93 13.71
CA HIS A 177 10.18 -13.95 12.89
C HIS A 177 8.71 -13.61 12.56
N HIS A 178 7.95 -13.09 13.54
CA HIS A 178 6.59 -12.63 13.30
C HIS A 178 6.52 -11.51 12.25
N LEU A 179 7.53 -10.64 12.21
CA LEU A 179 7.69 -9.61 11.17
C LEU A 179 8.23 -10.15 9.83
N ASN A 180 8.42 -11.46 9.68
CA ASN A 180 9.03 -12.13 8.53
C ASN A 180 10.45 -11.62 8.20
N VAL A 181 11.18 -11.11 9.19
CA VAL A 181 12.59 -10.70 9.05
C VAL A 181 13.52 -11.92 9.10
N LEU A 182 13.21 -12.88 9.98
CA LEU A 182 13.94 -14.14 10.11
C LEU A 182 13.09 -15.31 9.58
N SER A 183 13.73 -16.18 8.80
CA SER A 183 13.11 -17.46 8.43
C SER A 183 13.01 -18.39 9.65
N GLU A 184 12.13 -19.38 9.58
CA GLU A 184 11.98 -20.37 10.65
C GLU A 184 13.30 -21.13 10.93
N GLN A 185 14.08 -21.42 9.88
CA GLN A 185 15.38 -22.07 10.00
C GLN A 185 16.40 -21.19 10.74
N GLU A 186 16.44 -19.89 10.41
CA GLU A 186 17.32 -18.93 11.07
C GLU A 186 16.94 -18.74 12.54
N LEU A 187 15.63 -18.66 12.83
CA LEU A 187 15.13 -18.58 14.20
C LEU A 187 15.57 -19.80 15.02
N ARG A 188 15.38 -21.02 14.50
CA ARG A 188 15.82 -22.26 15.17
C ARG A 188 17.33 -22.28 15.39
N THR A 189 18.10 -21.83 14.41
CA THR A 189 19.57 -21.78 14.52
C THR A 189 20.01 -20.80 15.61
N LEU A 190 19.43 -19.61 15.66
CA LEU A 190 19.77 -18.59 16.64
C LEU A 190 19.27 -18.96 18.04
N SER A 191 18.08 -19.55 18.16
CA SER A 191 17.56 -20.03 19.45
C SER A 191 18.37 -21.21 20.00
N THR A 192 18.81 -22.13 19.12
CA THR A 192 19.70 -23.23 19.51
C THR A 192 21.04 -22.71 20.00
N ARG A 193 21.64 -21.71 19.34
CA ARG A 193 22.89 -21.08 19.81
C ARG A 193 22.73 -20.39 21.16
N LEU A 194 21.55 -19.83 21.44
CA LEU A 194 21.25 -19.15 22.70
C LEU A 194 21.00 -20.11 23.86
N THR A 195 20.32 -21.23 23.60
CA THR A 195 19.79 -22.12 24.65
C THR A 195 20.50 -23.47 24.72
N GLY A 196 21.27 -23.84 23.71
CA GLY A 196 21.80 -25.19 23.51
C GLY A 196 20.73 -26.24 23.18
N ARG A 197 19.48 -25.82 22.91
CA ARG A 197 18.32 -26.69 22.68
C ARG A 197 17.88 -26.65 21.22
N LEU A 198 17.62 -27.81 20.62
CA LEU A 198 17.22 -27.94 19.20
C LEU A 198 15.77 -27.47 18.91
N SER A 199 14.92 -27.35 19.93
CA SER A 199 13.52 -26.90 19.76
C SER A 199 13.05 -26.03 20.91
N LEU A 200 12.27 -25.00 20.58
CA LEU A 200 11.62 -24.09 21.54
C LEU A 200 10.31 -24.66 22.10
N ASP A 201 9.75 -25.68 21.46
CA ASP A 201 8.56 -26.36 21.94
C ASP A 201 8.91 -27.25 23.13
N SER A 202 8.22 -27.06 24.24
CA SER A 202 8.15 -28.03 25.33
C SER A 202 7.57 -29.32 24.75
N ILE A 203 8.34 -30.41 24.71
CA ILE A 203 7.80 -31.71 24.33
C ILE A 203 6.85 -32.13 25.45
N LYS A 204 5.55 -31.98 25.24
CA LYS A 204 4.53 -32.49 26.16
C LYS A 204 4.42 -33.99 25.98
N LEU A 205 4.95 -34.74 26.93
CA LEU A 205 4.82 -36.19 26.97
C LEU A 205 4.10 -36.53 28.27
N MET A 206 2.90 -37.11 28.14
CA MET A 206 2.03 -37.49 29.26
C MET A 206 1.65 -36.35 30.23
N GLY A 207 1.43 -35.14 29.71
CA GLY A 207 0.98 -34.01 30.53
C GLY A 207 2.08 -33.36 31.39
N GLN A 208 3.33 -33.77 31.25
CA GLN A 208 4.50 -33.08 31.78
C GLN A 208 5.26 -32.38 30.64
N ASP A 209 5.68 -31.14 30.89
CA ASP A 209 6.57 -30.40 30.00
C ASP A 209 7.98 -30.97 30.16
N LEU A 210 8.42 -31.80 29.21
CA LEU A 210 9.78 -32.33 29.20
C LEU A 210 10.73 -31.33 28.55
N GLU A 211 11.89 -31.12 29.19
CA GLU A 211 12.98 -30.36 28.59
C GLU A 211 13.57 -31.12 27.40
N THR A 212 13.76 -30.42 26.29
CA THR A 212 14.41 -30.97 25.10
C THR A 212 15.89 -31.23 25.37
N PRO A 213 16.49 -32.30 24.81
CA PRO A 213 17.88 -32.65 25.06
C PRO A 213 18.84 -31.54 24.61
N TYR A 214 19.81 -31.22 25.47
CA TYR A 214 20.91 -30.30 25.17
C TYR A 214 21.88 -30.98 24.19
N VAL A 215 22.32 -30.25 23.16
CA VAL A 215 23.37 -30.72 22.26
C VAL A 215 24.62 -29.89 22.52
N ASN A 216 25.64 -30.53 23.09
CA ASN A 216 26.99 -30.00 23.19
C ASN A 216 27.78 -30.30 21.92
#